data_AF-A0A7C3GTT3-F1
#
_entry.id   AF-A0A7C3GTT3-F1
#
_cell.length_a   1.000
_cell.length_b   1.000
_cell.length_c   1.000
_cell.angle_alpha   90.00
_cell.angle_beta   90.00
_cell.angle_gamma   90.00
#
_symmetry.space_group_name_H-M   'P 1'
#
loop_
_entity.id
_entity.type
_entity.pdbx_description
1 polymer ?
#
loop_
_entity_poly.entity_id
_entity_poly.type
_entity_poly.pdbx_seq_one_letter_code
_entity_poly.pdbx_strand_id
1 'polypeptide(L)'
;MRQISSPATFKDSYIAEVKEELAKEGIQVFKVRKPVPGKKSRKLRTPKHIKVILREAILELLKEKEVPTYKKIKQKALEIYKAKRQQQESIVDKYYGLWKIEDKNLVDKIALDEEIYYEI
;
A
#
# COMPACT_ATOMS: atom_id res chain seq x y z
N MET A 1 3.05 -13.49 7.41
CA MET A 1 1.72 -13.33 6.75
C MET A 1 1.64 -14.29 5.59
N ARG A 2 0.49 -14.96 5.35
CA ARG A 2 0.31 -15.80 4.15
C ARG A 2 0.45 -14.92 2.90
N GLN A 3 1.19 -15.39 1.90
CA GLN A 3 1.40 -14.65 0.67
C GLN A 3 0.07 -14.44 -0.06
N ILE A 4 -0.27 -13.19 -0.38
CA ILE A 4 -1.44 -12.87 -1.20
C ILE A 4 -1.11 -13.23 -2.65
N SER A 5 -1.58 -14.37 -3.11
CA SER A 5 -1.32 -14.89 -4.47
C SER A 5 -2.42 -14.54 -5.48
N SER A 6 -3.62 -14.20 -5.01
CA SER A 6 -4.81 -14.03 -5.85
C SER A 6 -5.52 -12.70 -5.61
N PRO A 7 -6.10 -12.07 -6.66
CA PRO A 7 -6.95 -10.89 -6.50
C PRO A 7 -8.17 -11.13 -5.60
N ALA A 8 -8.63 -12.37 -5.48
CA ALA A 8 -9.80 -12.74 -4.69
C ALA A 8 -9.59 -12.54 -3.17
N THR A 9 -8.35 -12.43 -2.72
CA THR A 9 -8.02 -12.15 -1.31
C THR A 9 -8.52 -10.78 -0.86
N PHE A 10 -8.67 -9.83 -1.81
CA PHE A 10 -9.29 -8.54 -1.57
C PHE A 10 -10.82 -8.69 -1.63
N LYS A 11 -11.47 -8.71 -0.45
CA LYS A 11 -12.93 -8.85 -0.33
C LYS A 11 -13.65 -7.61 -0.87
N ASP A 12 -14.82 -7.80 -1.46
CA ASP A 12 -15.64 -6.68 -1.96
C ASP A 12 -16.14 -5.76 -0.85
N SER A 13 -16.41 -6.32 0.33
CA SER A 13 -16.75 -5.54 1.53
C SER A 13 -15.66 -4.54 1.91
N TYR A 14 -14.39 -4.89 1.67
CA TYR A 14 -13.24 -4.04 1.94
C TYR A 14 -13.14 -2.89 0.95
N ILE A 15 -13.30 -3.19 -0.34
CA ILE A 15 -13.30 -2.19 -1.41
C ILE A 15 -14.42 -1.18 -1.19
N ALA A 16 -15.61 -1.67 -0.81
CA ALA A 16 -16.75 -0.81 -0.58
C ALA A 16 -16.55 0.14 0.62
N GLU A 17 -15.84 -0.28 1.67
CA GLU A 17 -15.51 0.58 2.81
C GLU A 17 -14.53 1.68 2.39
N VAL A 18 -13.46 1.32 1.67
CA VAL A 18 -12.47 2.29 1.17
C VAL A 18 -13.12 3.30 0.22
N LYS A 19 -14.03 2.87 -0.66
CA LYS A 19 -14.80 3.77 -1.53
C LYS A 19 -15.67 4.75 -0.74
N GLU A 20 -16.31 4.31 0.35
CA GLU A 20 -17.13 5.19 1.19
C GLU A 20 -16.27 6.22 1.93
N GLU A 21 -15.08 5.85 2.39
CA GLU A 21 -14.15 6.78 3.03
C GLU A 21 -13.60 7.80 2.05
N LEU A 22 -13.15 7.36 0.87
CA LEU A 22 -12.70 8.27 -0.19
C LEU A 22 -13.79 9.25 -0.61
N ALA A 23 -15.05 8.80 -0.65
CA ALA A 23 -16.18 9.67 -0.93
C ALA A 23 -16.41 10.71 0.18
N LYS A 24 -16.17 10.38 1.46
CA LYS A 24 -16.21 11.36 2.57
C LYS A 24 -15.11 12.40 2.46
N GLU A 25 -13.95 12.02 1.94
CA GLU A 25 -12.82 12.91 1.66
C GLU A 25 -13.02 13.75 0.38
N GLY A 26 -14.15 13.58 -0.33
CA GLY A 26 -14.48 14.35 -1.53
C GLY A 26 -13.98 13.75 -2.85
N ILE A 27 -13.35 12.57 -2.82
CA ILE A 27 -12.86 11.89 -4.02
C ILE A 27 -14.02 11.10 -4.65
N GLN A 28 -14.52 11.57 -5.79
CA GLN A 28 -15.57 10.87 -6.54
C GLN A 28 -15.01 9.65 -7.26
N VAL A 29 -14.94 8.53 -6.54
CA VAL A 29 -14.60 7.23 -7.12
C VAL A 29 -15.74 6.72 -8.03
N PHE A 30 -16.98 7.17 -7.80
CA PHE A 30 -18.18 7.00 -8.64
C PHE A 30 -19.29 7.92 -8.10
N LYS A 31 -20.45 8.03 -8.76
CA LYS A 31 -21.72 8.52 -8.14
C LYS A 31 -22.09 7.60 -6.97
N VAL A 32 -21.42 7.74 -5.83
CA VAL A 32 -21.84 7.13 -4.59
C VAL A 32 -23.20 7.75 -4.30
N ARG A 33 -24.26 6.93 -4.27
CA ARG A 33 -25.57 7.39 -3.79
C ARG A 33 -25.29 8.10 -2.48
N LYS A 34 -25.63 9.40 -2.40
CA LYS A 34 -25.35 10.28 -1.25
C LYS A 34 -25.51 9.47 0.05
N PRO A 35 -24.59 9.61 1.02
CA PRO A 35 -24.69 8.87 2.27
C PRO A 35 -26.09 9.08 2.84
N VAL A 36 -26.89 8.00 2.86
CA VAL A 36 -28.25 8.07 3.38
C VAL A 36 -28.13 8.28 4.88
N PRO A 37 -28.62 9.40 5.44
CA PRO A 37 -28.60 9.61 6.87
C PRO A 37 -29.32 8.43 7.56
N GLY A 38 -28.65 7.78 8.52
CA GLY A 38 -29.16 6.61 9.23
C GLY A 38 -28.63 5.24 8.78
N LYS A 39 -27.75 5.18 7.76
CA LYS A 39 -27.13 3.90 7.36
C LYS A 39 -26.12 3.44 8.42
N LYS A 40 -26.41 2.32 9.08
CA LYS A 40 -25.50 1.68 10.05
C LYS A 40 -24.12 1.48 9.43
N SER A 41 -23.08 1.81 10.19
CA SER A 41 -21.69 1.54 9.81
C SER A 41 -21.50 0.05 9.47
N ARG A 42 -20.70 -0.25 8.45
CA ARG A 42 -20.40 -1.65 8.12
C ARG A 42 -19.77 -2.34 9.34
N LYS A 43 -20.22 -3.57 9.62
CA LYS A 43 -19.70 -4.40 10.72
C LYS A 43 -18.26 -4.87 10.49
N LEU A 44 -17.87 -5.04 9.22
CA LEU A 44 -16.54 -5.52 8.83
C LEU A 44 -15.64 -4.32 8.54
N ARG A 45 -14.66 -4.09 9.41
CA ARG A 45 -13.57 -3.15 9.17
C ARG A 45 -12.46 -3.80 8.37
N THR A 46 -11.94 -3.05 7.41
CA THR A 46 -10.75 -3.38 6.64
C THR A 46 -9.51 -3.41 7.53
N PRO A 47 -8.67 -4.46 7.41
CA PRO A 47 -7.34 -4.43 8.01
C PRO A 47 -6.52 -3.25 7.46
N LYS A 48 -5.81 -2.53 8.33
CA LYS A 48 -5.06 -1.30 7.99
C LYS A 48 -4.12 -1.47 6.79
N HIS A 49 -3.39 -2.58 6.71
CA HIS A 49 -2.43 -2.86 5.63
C HIS A 49 -3.12 -3.03 4.26
N ILE A 50 -4.23 -3.77 4.20
CA ILE A 50 -5.03 -3.94 2.97
C ILE A 50 -5.66 -2.61 2.56
N LYS A 51 -6.11 -1.83 3.53
CA LYS A 51 -6.76 -0.54 3.32
C LYS A 51 -5.88 0.45 2.55
N VAL A 52 -4.60 0.55 2.92
CA VAL A 52 -3.62 1.41 2.23
C VAL A 52 -3.47 0.99 0.76
N ILE A 53 -3.29 -0.31 0.51
CA ILE A 53 -3.13 -0.85 -0.84
C ILE A 53 -4.38 -0.60 -1.69
N LEU A 54 -5.57 -0.83 -1.14
CA LEU A 54 -6.82 -0.58 -1.84
C LEU A 54 -7.04 0.91 -2.15
N ARG A 55 -6.60 1.79 -1.25
CA ARG A 55 -6.65 3.24 -1.46
C ARG A 55 -5.74 3.67 -2.61
N GLU A 56 -4.49 3.20 -2.62
CA GLU A 56 -3.55 3.45 -3.71
C GLU A 56 -4.07 2.91 -5.05
N ALA A 57 -4.57 1.68 -5.07
CA ALA A 57 -5.15 1.07 -6.26
C ALA A 57 -6.29 1.89 -6.87
N ILE A 58 -7.18 2.42 -6.04
CA ILE A 58 -8.29 3.26 -6.50
C ILE A 58 -7.76 4.61 -7.04
N LEU A 59 -6.81 5.22 -6.35
CA LEU A 59 -6.23 6.50 -6.77
C LEU A 59 -5.46 6.38 -8.10
N GLU A 60 -4.70 5.31 -8.29
CA GLU A 60 -4.01 5.05 -9.56
C GLU A 60 -4.98 4.85 -10.72
N LEU A 61 -6.04 4.05 -10.52
CA LEU A 61 -7.06 3.86 -11.55
C LEU A 61 -7.75 5.19 -11.92
N LEU A 62 -7.99 6.07 -10.94
CA LEU A 62 -8.54 7.41 -11.19
C LEU A 62 -7.55 8.31 -11.96
N LYS A 63 -6.25 8.26 -11.64
CA LYS A 63 -5.20 8.98 -12.38
C LYS A 63 -5.11 8.52 -13.83
N GLU A 64 -5.26 7.23 -14.07
CA GLU A 64 -5.28 6.61 -15.40
C GLU A 64 -6.58 6.87 -16.18
N LYS A 65 -7.53 7.64 -15.60
CA LYS A 65 -8.86 7.90 -16.15
C LYS A 65 -9.67 6.63 -16.43
N GLU A 66 -9.32 5.53 -15.78
CA GLU A 66 -10.04 4.28 -15.88
C GLU A 66 -11.21 4.22 -14.90
N VAL A 67 -12.27 3.52 -15.28
CA VAL A 67 -13.42 3.29 -14.42
C VAL A 67 -13.06 2.28 -13.32
N PRO A 68 -13.10 2.64 -12.02
CA PRO A 68 -12.62 1.79 -10.93
C PRO A 68 -13.68 0.74 -10.53
N THR A 69 -13.84 -0.27 -11.40
CA THR A 69 -14.67 -1.45 -11.16
C THR A 69 -14.00 -2.36 -10.13
N TYR A 70 -14.80 -3.12 -9.36
CA TYR A 70 -14.28 -4.04 -8.34
C TYR A 70 -13.20 -4.99 -8.88
N LYS A 71 -13.41 -5.57 -10.08
CA LYS A 71 -12.43 -6.46 -10.72
C LYS A 71 -11.08 -5.78 -10.97
N LYS A 72 -11.11 -4.55 -11.53
CA LYS A 72 -9.91 -3.76 -11.81
C LYS A 72 -9.17 -3.37 -10.52
N ILE A 73 -9.91 -2.93 -9.50
CA ILE A 73 -9.33 -2.60 -8.19
C ILE A 73 -8.62 -3.82 -7.59
N LYS A 74 -9.21 -5.02 -7.66
CA LYS A 74 -8.58 -6.24 -7.15
C LYS A 74 -7.28 -6.60 -7.90
N GLN A 75 -7.26 -6.42 -9.22
CA GLN A 75 -6.07 -6.67 -10.05
C GLN A 75 -4.96 -5.67 -9.72
N LYS A 76 -5.28 -4.37 -9.76
CA LYS A 76 -4.35 -3.28 -9.44
C LYS A 76 -3.79 -3.40 -8.02
N ALA A 77 -4.64 -3.73 -7.04
CA ALA A 77 -4.22 -3.95 -5.66
C ALA A 77 -3.23 -5.12 -5.51
N LEU A 78 -3.37 -6.18 -6.31
CA LEU A 78 -2.42 -7.29 -6.33
C LEU A 78 -1.07 -6.86 -6.93
N GLU A 79 -1.09 -6.08 -8.00
CA GLU A 79 0.12 -5.53 -8.63
C GLU A 79 0.90 -4.66 -7.65
N ILE A 80 0.22 -3.71 -6.98
CA ILE A 80 0.82 -2.84 -5.96
C ILE A 80 1.39 -3.66 -4.80
N TYR A 81 0.66 -4.69 -4.34
CA TYR A 81 1.13 -5.57 -3.27
C TYR A 81 2.42 -6.30 -3.68
N LYS A 82 2.48 -6.84 -4.90
CA LYS A 82 3.68 -7.51 -5.42
C LYS A 82 4.85 -6.55 -5.58
N ALA A 83 4.61 -5.35 -6.11
CA ALA A 83 5.65 -4.34 -6.28
C ALA A 83 6.25 -3.91 -4.94
N LYS A 84 5.41 -3.62 -3.93
CA LYS A 84 5.87 -3.27 -2.58
C LYS A 84 6.66 -4.40 -1.92
N ARG A 85 6.23 -5.65 -2.16
CA ARG A 85 6.94 -6.82 -1.64
C ARG A 85 8.31 -7.00 -2.29
N GLN A 86 8.41 -6.85 -3.61
CA GLN A 86 9.70 -6.91 -4.32
C GLN A 86 10.66 -5.82 -3.86
N GLN A 87 10.16 -4.60 -3.62
CA GLN A 87 10.97 -3.53 -3.03
C GLN A 87 11.50 -3.91 -1.64
N GLN A 88 10.64 -4.45 -0.78
CA GLN A 88 11.05 -4.90 0.56
C GLN A 88 12.06 -6.06 0.51
N GLU A 89 11.83 -7.06 -0.34
CA GLU A 89 12.77 -8.19 -0.52
C GLU A 89 14.13 -7.67 -1.03
N SER A 90 14.15 -6.74 -1.99
CA SER A 90 15.40 -6.12 -2.49
C SER A 90 16.16 -5.31 -1.43
N ILE A 91 15.45 -4.65 -0.51
CA ILE A 91 16.04 -3.89 0.59
C ILE A 91 16.64 -4.86 1.60
N VAL A 92 15.89 -5.89 2.00
CA VAL A 92 16.37 -6.90 2.93
C VAL A 92 17.60 -7.60 2.36
N ASP A 93 17.60 -8.00 1.09
CA ASP A 93 18.75 -8.64 0.46
C ASP A 93 19.97 -7.72 0.37
N LYS A 94 19.78 -6.42 0.09
CA LYS A 94 20.87 -5.44 0.11
C LYS A 94 21.52 -5.34 1.50
N TYR A 95 20.71 -5.25 2.56
CA TYR A 95 21.23 -5.12 3.92
C TYR A 95 21.73 -6.44 4.52
N TYR A 96 21.10 -7.58 4.20
CA TYR A 96 21.59 -8.90 4.61
C TYR A 96 22.89 -9.28 3.91
N GLY A 97 23.07 -8.86 2.65
CA GLY A 97 24.33 -8.99 1.92
C GLY A 97 25.46 -8.21 2.59
N LEU A 98 25.16 -7.00 3.10
CA LEU A 98 26.11 -6.17 3.85
C LEU A 98 26.47 -6.78 5.22
N TRP A 99 25.54 -7.43 5.90
CA TRP A 99 25.77 -8.02 7.23
C TRP A 99 26.58 -9.32 7.22
N LYS A 100 26.68 -10.01 6.07
CA LYS A 100 27.55 -11.17 5.91
C LYS A 100 29.01 -10.82 5.60
N ILE A 101 29.30 -9.55 5.35
CA ILE A 101 30.66 -9.07 5.13
C ILE A 101 31.22 -8.76 6.53
N GLU A 102 32.07 -9.65 7.05
CA GLU A 102 32.79 -9.51 8.32
C GLU A 102 33.85 -8.37 8.30
N ASP A 103 33.59 -7.27 7.61
CA ASP A 103 34.52 -6.14 7.54
C ASP A 103 34.28 -5.18 8.70
N LYS A 104 35.19 -5.23 9.68
CA LYS A 104 35.23 -4.37 10.88
C LYS A 104 35.27 -2.85 10.60
N ASN A 105 35.44 -2.42 9.35
CA ASN A 105 35.59 -1.01 8.96
C ASN A 105 34.36 -0.45 8.20
N LEU A 106 33.22 -1.13 8.22
CA LEU A 106 32.01 -0.69 7.48
C LEU A 106 31.40 0.59 8.08
N VAL A 107 31.48 0.75 9.40
CA VAL A 107 30.94 1.91 10.13
C VAL A 107 31.63 3.21 9.68
N ASP A 108 32.94 3.18 9.52
CA ASP A 108 33.73 4.35 9.11
C ASP A 108 33.43 4.79 7.67
N LYS A 109 33.08 3.85 6.77
CA LYS A 109 32.72 4.18 5.38
C LYS A 109 31.32 4.79 5.27
N ILE A 110 30.36 4.33 6.08
CA ILE A 110 29.00 4.90 6.09
C ILE A 110 29.01 6.31 6.70
N ALA A 111 29.82 6.54 7.74
CA ALA A 111 29.98 7.87 8.33
C ALA A 111 30.58 8.90 7.36
N LEU A 112 31.44 8.47 6.44
CA LEU A 112 32.04 9.30 5.38
C LEU A 112 31.07 9.63 4.24
N ASP A 113 30.15 8.72 3.90
CA ASP A 113 29.16 8.92 2.81
C ASP A 113 27.99 9.84 3.22
N GLU A 114 27.65 9.92 4.51
CA GLU A 114 26.51 10.72 4.99
C GLU A 114 26.87 12.15 5.45
N GLU A 115 28.11 12.63 5.32
CA GLU A 115 28.56 13.96 5.81
C GLU A 115 28.03 14.29 7.23
N ILE A 116 27.90 13.29 8.10
CA ILE A 116 27.48 13.49 9.49
C ILE A 116 28.70 13.89 10.32
N TYR A 117 29.30 15.04 10.00
CA TYR A 117 30.18 15.72 10.94
C TYR A 117 29.30 16.59 11.84
N TYR A 118 29.08 16.14 13.07
CA TYR A 118 28.79 17.09 14.14
C TYR A 118 30.10 17.78 14.47
N GLU A 119 30.24 19.05 14.08
CA GLU A 119 31.28 19.93 14.62
C GLU A 119 31.15 19.92 16.15
N ILE A 120 32.25 19.57 16.83
CA ILE A 120 32.44 19.71 18.28
C ILE A 120 33.19 21.01 18.53
#